data_AF-A0A1T4Y5F6-F1
#
_entry.id   AF-A0A1T4Y5F6-F1
#
_cell.length_a   1.000
_cell.length_b   1.000
_cell.length_c   1.000
_cell.angle_alpha   90.00
_cell.angle_beta   90.00
_cell.angle_gamma   90.00
#
_symmetry.space_group_name_H-M   'P 1'
#
loop_
_entity.id
_entity.type
_entity.pdbx_description
1 polymer ?
#
loop_
_entity_poly.entity_id
_entity_poly.type
_entity_poly.pdbx_seq_one_letter_code
_entity_poly.pdbx_strand_id
1 'polypeptide(L)' 'MDLYISAAEYDYHTLLKVSEMAGLAGIIGFHEAGDGYLVTFPDGENAEALINDYKGRLRDLENNIWMH' A
#
# COMPACT_ATOMS: atom_id res chain seq x y z
N MET A 1 7.79 -9.85 1.59
CA MET A 1 8.42 -8.62 2.12
C MET A 1 7.33 -7.74 2.70
N ASP A 2 7.59 -7.07 3.83
CA ASP A 2 6.56 -6.30 4.53
C ASP A 2 6.85 -4.80 4.54
N LEU A 3 5.79 -4.01 4.47
CA LEU A 3 5.80 -2.56 4.62
C LEU A 3 4.92 -2.17 5.82
N TYR A 4 5.51 -1.56 6.84
CA TYR A 4 4.75 -0.93 7.90
C TYR A 4 4.25 0.45 7.49
N ILE A 5 2.97 0.73 7.74
CA ILE A 5 2.34 2.03 7.49
C ILE A 5 1.59 2.45 8.77
N SER A 6 1.85 3.65 9.27
CA SER A 6 1.14 4.16 10.45
C SER A 6 -0.31 4.51 10.08
N ALA A 7 -1.25 4.20 10.98
CA ALA A 7 -2.64 4.62 10.85
C ALA A 7 -2.81 6.14 10.99
N ALA A 8 -1.79 6.86 11.48
CA ALA A 8 -1.75 8.32 11.49
C ALA A 8 -1.48 8.91 10.09
N GLU A 9 -0.87 8.15 9.18
CA GLU A 9 -0.58 8.57 7.80
C GLU A 9 -1.71 8.16 6.85
N TYR A 10 -2.09 6.89 6.87
CA TYR A 10 -3.15 6.35 6.01
C TYR A 10 -4.06 5.39 6.77
N ASP A 11 -5.37 5.56 6.59
CA ASP A 11 -6.35 4.61 7.09
C ASP A 11 -6.44 3.36 6.18
N TYR A 12 -7.02 2.27 6.70
CA TYR A 12 -7.18 1.01 5.98
C TYR A 12 -7.92 1.13 4.64
N HIS A 13 -8.94 1.99 4.53
CA HIS A 13 -9.71 2.15 3.29
C HIS A 13 -8.86 2.81 2.21
N THR A 14 -8.02 3.77 2.59
CA THR A 14 -7.03 4.37 1.69
C THR A 14 -6.06 3.32 1.16
N LEU A 15 -5.50 2.48 2.05
CA LEU A 15 -4.57 1.42 1.67
C LEU A 15 -5.21 0.40 0.73
N LEU A 16 -6.44 -0.04 1.03
CA LEU A 16 -7.19 -0.98 0.18
C LEU A 16 -7.43 -0.39 -1.21
N LYS A 17 -7.88 0.88 -1.28
CA LYS A 17 -8.16 1.55 -2.55
C LYS A 17 -6.92 1.71 -3.41
N VAL A 18 -5.77 2.06 -2.82
CA VAL A 18 -4.51 2.14 -3.57
C VAL A 18 -4.11 0.77 -4.10
N SER A 19 -4.33 -0.31 -3.34
CA SER A 19 -4.08 -1.68 -3.83
C SER A 19 -4.97 -2.05 -5.00
N GLU A 20 -6.25 -1.66 -4.98
CA GLU A 20 -7.15 -1.87 -6.13
C GLU A 20 -6.65 -1.12 -7.37
N MET A 21 -6.26 0.14 -7.21
CA MET A 21 -5.73 0.96 -8.31
C MET A 21 -4.38 0.47 -8.85
N ALA A 22 -3.58 -0.17 -7.99
CA ALA A 22 -2.32 -0.81 -8.37
C ALA A 22 -2.51 -2.20 -9.00
N GLY A 23 -3.73 -2.75 -8.99
CA GLY A 23 -3.98 -4.13 -9.41
C GLY A 23 -3.40 -5.18 -8.45
N LEU A 24 -3.20 -4.79 -7.18
CA LEU A 24 -2.62 -5.61 -6.11
C LEU A 24 -3.66 -6.14 -5.12
N ALA A 25 -4.93 -5.76 -5.27
CA ALA A 25 -6.02 -6.30 -4.45
C ALA A 25 -6.09 -7.82 -4.59
N GLY A 26 -6.06 -8.52 -3.45
CA GLY A 26 -6.01 -9.99 -3.40
C GLY A 26 -4.62 -10.61 -3.63
N ILE A 27 -3.60 -9.79 -3.93
CA ILE A 27 -2.20 -10.23 -4.05
C ILE A 27 -1.42 -9.88 -2.78
N ILE A 28 -1.66 -8.69 -2.23
CA ILE A 28 -1.01 -8.24 -0.99
C ILE A 28 -1.94 -8.43 0.21
N GLY A 29 -1.35 -8.73 1.38
CA GLY A 29 -2.05 -8.90 2.64
C GLY A 29 -2.02 -7.63 3.49
N PHE A 30 -3.03 -7.46 4.33
CA PHE A 30 -3.10 -6.39 5.32
C PHE A 30 -3.31 -7.00 6.71
N HIS A 31 -2.48 -6.57 7.66
CA HIS A 31 -2.56 -6.99 9.05
C HIS A 31 -2.48 -5.78 9.96
N GLU A 32 -3.38 -5.65 10.93
CA GLU A 32 -3.25 -4.64 11.98
C GLU A 32 -1.98 -4.93 12.80
N ALA A 33 -1.19 -3.89 13.07
CA ALA A 33 0.06 -3.98 13.80
C ALA A 33 0.25 -2.71 14.65
N GLY A 34 -0.07 -2.79 15.95
CA GLY A 34 0.12 -1.68 16.88
C GLY A 34 -0.71 -0.44 16.49
N ASP A 35 -0.04 0.66 16.17
CA ASP A 35 -0.63 1.92 15.74
C ASP A 35 -0.74 2.06 14.21
N GLY A 36 -0.67 0.95 13.48
CA GLY A 36 -0.70 0.94 12.03
C GLY A 36 -1.03 -0.41 11.42
N TYR A 37 -0.57 -0.59 10.19
CA TYR A 37 -0.83 -1.74 9.36
C TYR A 37 0.48 -2.29 8.79
N LEU A 38 0.63 -3.60 8.86
CA LEU A 38 1.64 -4.33 8.11
C LEU A 38 1.03 -4.76 6.76
N VAL A 39 1.60 -4.25 5.67
CA VAL A 39 1.22 -4.61 4.31
C VAL A 39 2.24 -5.62 3.77
N THR A 40 1.78 -6.84 3.52
CA THR A 40 2.64 -7.96 3.11
C THR A 40 2.56 -8.18 1.61
N PHE A 41 3.71 -8.05 0.94
CA PHE A 41 3.88 -8.29 -0.49
C PHE A 41 4.40 -9.71 -0.75
N PRO A 42 4.02 -10.34 -1.87
CA PRO A 42 4.55 -11.65 -2.24
C PRO A 42 6.08 -11.60 -2.32
N ASP A 43 6.72 -12.65 -1.83
CA ASP A 43 8.17 -12.79 -1.90
C ASP A 43 8.62 -13.10 -3.34
N GLY A 44 9.71 -12.46 -3.78
CA GLY A 44 10.29 -12.66 -5.11
C GLY A 44 11.15 -11.48 -5.55
N GLU A 45 11.81 -11.62 -6.71
CA GLU A 45 12.73 -10.60 -7.25
C GLU A 45 12.08 -9.22 -7.47
N ASN A 46 10.76 -9.18 -7.66
CA ASN A 46 10.01 -7.95 -7.91
C ASN A 46 9.41 -7.31 -6.65
N ALA A 47 9.56 -7.91 -5.47
CA ALA A 47 8.88 -7.45 -4.25
C ALA A 47 9.22 -5.99 -3.92
N GLU A 48 10.48 -5.59 -4.08
CA GLU A 48 10.92 -4.21 -3.85
C GLU A 48 10.34 -3.22 -4.87
N ALA A 49 10.22 -3.62 -6.14
CA ALA A 49 9.58 -2.80 -7.17
C ALA A 49 8.10 -2.59 -6.88
N LEU A 50 7.38 -3.63 -6.43
CA LEU A 50 5.98 -3.54 -6.03
C LEU A 50 5.78 -2.62 -4.82
N ILE A 51 6.67 -2.70 -3.82
CA ILE A 51 6.65 -1.82 -2.65
C ILE A 51 6.88 -0.36 -3.04
N ASN A 52 7.83 -0.11 -3.95
CA ASN A 52 8.13 1.23 -4.43
C ASN A 52 6.98 1.83 -5.26
N ASP A 53 6.36 1.04 -6.15
CA ASP A 53 5.17 1.45 -6.89
C ASP A 53 4.01 1.78 -5.94
N TYR A 54 3.76 0.92 -4.95
CA TYR A 54 2.70 1.12 -3.96
C TYR A 54 2.89 2.42 -3.14
N LYS A 55 4.12 2.68 -2.66
CA LYS A 55 4.47 3.94 -1.99
C LYS A 55 4.28 5.16 -2.89
N GLY A 56 4.67 5.04 -4.17
CA GLY A 56 4.47 6.10 -5.15
C GLY A 56 2.99 6.47 -5.30
N ARG A 57 2.11 5.46 -5.39
CA ARG A 57 0.67 5.66 -5.54
C ARG A 57 0.01 6.27 -4.30
N LEU A 58 0.45 5.91 -3.10
CA LEU A 58 0.01 6.56 -1.87
C LEU A 58 0.32 8.06 -1.90
N ARG A 59 1.56 8.42 -2.27
CA ARG A 59 1.96 9.82 -2.46
C ARG A 59 1.19 10.52 -3.57
N ASP A 60 0.92 9.84 -4.67
CA ASP A 60 0.14 10.44 -5.77
C ASP A 60 -1.31 10.71 -5.37
N LEU A 61 -1.89 9.90 -4.47
CA LEU A 61 -3.19 10.15 -3.87
C LEU A 61 -3.19 11.43 -3.02
N GLU A 62 -2.15 11.65 -2.20
CA GLU A 62 -1.98 12.91 -1.44
C GLU A 62 -1.93 14.14 -2.36
N ASN A 63 -1.34 13.97 -3.55
CA ASN A 63 -1.22 15.01 -4.56
C ASN A 63 -2.44 15.11 -5.50
N ASN A 64 -3.50 14.34 -5.25
CA ASN A 64 -4.73 14.28 -6.06
C ASN A 64 -4.51 13.97 -7.56
N ILE A 65 -3.41 13.30 -7.90
CA ILE A 65 -3.05 13.02 -9.31
C ILE A 65 -4.04 12.03 -9.95
N TRP A 66 -4.67 11.18 -9.14
CA TRP A 66 -5.64 10.17 -9.57
C TRP A 66 -7.09 10.68 -9.74
N MET A 67 -7.34 11.96 -9.45
CA MET A 67 -8.69 12.56 -9.46
C MET A 67 -9.04 13.29 -10.78
N HIS A 68 -8.31 13.05 -11.87
CA HIS A 68 -8.50 13.68 -13.19
C HIS A 68 -8.72 12.67 -14.31
#